data_AF-A0A640KUT5-F1
#
_entry.id   AF-A0A640KUT5-F1
#
_cell.length_a   1.000
_cell.length_b   1.000
_cell.length_c   1.000
_cell.angle_alpha   90.00
_cell.angle_beta   90.00
_cell.angle_gamma   90.00
#
_symmetry.space_group_name_H-M   'P 1'
#
loop_
_entity.id
_entity.type
_entity.pdbx_description
1 polymer ?
#
loop_
_entity_poly.entity_id
_entity_poly.type
_entity_poly.pdbx_seq_one_letter_code
_entity_poly.pdbx_strand_id
1 'polypeptide(L)'
;MTETIKWKNVTIQDEVVPKQSEIKLPDDLAELIYMAKLAEEAERFDEMLLCIRKYVRLNSELDTEERNLLSVAYKNVITPRRNAWRVITSIESRENAKENSATLPFVVNMRRQLEAELSPLCDDLLSLLDTYLIPAAQGGEAKVFYLKMKGDYHRYYAEIDSGDGQRQQP
;
A
#
# COMPACT_ATOMS: atom_id res chain seq x y z
N MET A 1 -41.26 13.48 17.38
CA MET A 1 -40.29 13.53 16.26
C MET A 1 -38.91 13.66 16.86
N THR A 2 -38.24 12.54 17.09
CA THR A 2 -36.83 12.53 17.51
C THR A 2 -35.98 12.56 16.24
N GLU A 3 -35.34 13.70 15.97
CA GLU A 3 -34.33 13.79 14.92
C GLU A 3 -33.18 12.85 15.29
N THR A 4 -33.10 11.71 14.61
CA THR A 4 -31.94 10.84 14.65
C THR A 4 -30.79 11.63 14.03
N ILE A 5 -29.87 12.10 14.87
CA ILE A 5 -28.64 12.77 14.45
C ILE A 5 -27.92 11.84 13.47
N LYS A 6 -27.89 12.22 12.19
CA LYS A 6 -27.11 11.52 11.16
C LYS A 6 -25.64 11.86 11.41
N TRP A 7 -24.96 11.00 12.16
CA TRP A 7 -23.52 11.05 12.35
C TRP A 7 -22.84 10.96 10.97
N LYS A 8 -22.20 12.06 10.54
CA LYS A 8 -21.34 12.04 9.36
C LYS A 8 -19.98 11.51 9.80
N ASN A 9 -19.48 10.47 9.12
CA ASN A 9 -18.17 9.86 9.40
C ASN A 9 -17.02 10.86 9.52
N VAL A 10 -17.08 11.98 8.77
CA VAL A 10 -16.06 13.04 8.79
C VAL A 10 -15.92 13.67 10.18
N THR A 11 -17.02 13.88 10.91
CA THR A 11 -17.00 14.47 12.26
C THR A 11 -16.38 13.51 13.28
N ILE A 12 -16.61 12.19 13.12
CA ILE A 12 -16.04 11.16 14.02
C ILE A 12 -14.55 10.95 13.73
N GLN A 13 -14.15 10.98 12.46
CA GLN A 13 -12.74 10.85 12.07
C GLN A 13 -11.88 11.96 12.69
N ASP A 14 -12.33 13.22 12.59
CA ASP A 14 -11.57 14.37 13.07
C ASP A 14 -11.52 14.48 14.62
N GLU A 15 -12.41 13.81 15.35
CA GLU A 15 -12.46 13.86 16.83
C GLU A 15 -11.47 12.93 17.53
N VAL A 16 -11.11 11.80 16.90
CA VAL A 16 -10.33 10.73 17.57
C VAL A 16 -9.10 10.29 16.78
N VAL A 17 -9.14 10.37 15.46
CA VAL A 17 -8.02 9.97 14.61
C VAL A 17 -7.30 11.23 14.14
N PRO A 18 -6.08 11.53 14.65
CA PRO A 18 -5.30 12.62 14.12
C PRO A 18 -5.15 12.44 12.61
N LYS A 19 -5.40 13.50 11.84
CA LYS A 19 -5.08 13.50 10.41
C LYS A 19 -3.62 13.08 10.24
N GLN A 20 -3.34 12.26 9.22
CA GLN A 20 -1.97 11.92 8.84
C GLN A 20 -1.15 13.21 8.83
N SER A 21 -0.16 13.29 9.72
CA SER A 21 0.60 14.52 9.94
C SER A 21 1.31 14.91 8.64
N GLU A 22 1.13 16.14 8.16
CA GLU A 22 1.89 16.69 7.04
C GLU A 22 3.36 16.81 7.43
N ILE A 23 4.10 15.73 7.24
CA ILE A 23 5.52 15.68 7.54
C ILE A 23 6.26 16.39 6.43
N LYS A 24 7.03 17.41 6.82
CA LYS A 24 7.94 18.10 5.92
C LYS A 24 9.13 17.18 5.62
N LEU A 25 9.18 16.65 4.40
CA LEU A 25 10.28 15.79 3.96
C LEU A 25 11.53 16.63 3.67
N PRO A 26 12.71 16.22 4.15
CA PRO A 26 14.00 16.83 3.79
C PRO A 26 14.25 16.83 2.28
N ASP A 27 15.02 17.79 1.78
CA ASP A 27 15.47 17.83 0.38
C ASP A 27 16.83 17.16 0.18
N ASP A 28 17.64 17.10 1.23
CA ASP A 28 18.94 16.45 1.22
C ASP A 28 18.81 14.92 1.25
N LEU A 29 19.63 14.24 0.44
CA LEU A 29 19.62 12.78 0.29
C LEU A 29 19.99 12.06 1.60
N ALA A 30 21.00 12.54 2.33
CA ALA A 30 21.42 11.92 3.58
C ALA A 30 20.39 12.13 4.69
N GLU A 31 19.78 13.32 4.75
CA GLU A 31 18.67 13.59 5.67
C GLU A 31 17.45 12.69 5.38
N LEU A 32 17.14 12.43 4.10
CA LEU A 32 16.06 11.53 3.71
C LEU A 32 16.30 10.09 4.18
N ILE A 33 17.51 9.56 3.98
CA ILE A 33 17.87 8.21 4.46
C ILE A 33 17.86 8.15 5.99
N TYR A 34 18.40 9.17 6.66
CA TYR A 34 18.39 9.23 8.12
C TYR A 34 16.96 9.25 8.67
N MET A 35 16.08 10.06 8.07
CA MET A 35 14.67 10.12 8.45
C MET A 35 13.92 8.81 8.17
N ALA A 36 14.20 8.15 7.04
CA ALA A 36 13.64 6.84 6.73
C ALA A 36 14.03 5.79 7.78
N LYS A 37 15.30 5.76 8.21
CA LYS A 37 15.78 4.87 9.27
C LYS A 37 15.14 5.18 10.63
N LEU A 38 15.01 6.45 11.00
CA LEU A 38 14.27 6.83 12.22
C LEU A 38 12.82 6.37 12.18
N ALA A 39 12.17 6.50 11.01
CA ALA A 39 10.80 6.06 10.83
C ALA A 39 10.68 4.53 10.88
N GLU A 40 11.65 3.79 10.35
CA GLU A 40 11.75 2.32 10.49
C GLU A 40 11.81 1.89 11.96
N GLU A 41 12.74 2.46 12.74
CA GLU A 41 12.91 2.18 14.17
C GLU A 41 11.66 2.54 15.00
N ALA A 42 10.89 3.53 14.54
CA ALA A 42 9.64 3.94 15.16
C ALA A 42 8.40 3.19 14.63
N GLU A 43 8.58 2.21 13.73
CA GLU A 43 7.51 1.49 13.03
C GLU A 43 6.51 2.41 12.28
N ARG A 44 6.97 3.60 11.92
CA ARG A 44 6.22 4.62 11.15
C ARG A 44 6.44 4.42 9.66
N PHE A 45 5.92 3.31 9.14
CA PHE A 45 6.22 2.85 7.79
C PHE A 45 5.63 3.71 6.67
N ASP A 46 4.52 4.40 6.91
CA ASP A 46 3.96 5.34 5.93
C ASP A 46 4.93 6.51 5.72
N GLU A 47 5.52 7.03 6.79
CA GLU A 47 6.54 8.09 6.76
C GLU A 47 7.85 7.63 6.13
N MET A 48 8.29 6.43 6.51
CA MET A 48 9.45 5.78 5.90
C MET A 48 9.27 5.68 4.39
N LEU A 49 8.09 5.22 3.94
CA LEU A 49 7.74 5.10 2.54
C LEU A 49 7.80 6.46 1.82
N LEU A 50 7.27 7.52 2.41
CA LEU A 50 7.35 8.87 1.82
C LEU A 50 8.79 9.35 1.63
N CYS A 51 9.67 9.13 2.63
CA CYS A 51 11.08 9.49 2.54
C CYS A 51 11.78 8.74 1.41
N ILE A 52 11.58 7.42 1.34
CA ILE A 52 12.19 6.56 0.33
C ILE A 52 11.68 6.87 -1.07
N ARG A 53 10.39 7.15 -1.24
CA ARG A 53 9.82 7.56 -2.53
C ARG A 53 10.48 8.84 -3.04
N LYS A 54 10.71 9.81 -2.15
CA LYS A 54 11.42 11.05 -2.51
C LYS A 54 12.89 10.76 -2.83
N TYR A 55 13.54 9.93 -2.03
CA TYR A 55 14.93 9.52 -2.24
C TYR A 55 15.14 8.92 -3.64
N VAL A 56 14.32 7.93 -4.04
CA VAL A 56 14.42 7.27 -5.35
C VAL A 56 14.25 8.24 -6.53
N ARG A 57 13.40 9.26 -6.38
CA ARG A 57 13.19 10.28 -7.43
C ARG A 57 14.36 11.24 -7.58
N LEU A 58 15.16 11.41 -6.53
CA LEU A 58 16.36 12.26 -6.51
C LEU A 58 17.64 11.47 -6.81
N ASN A 59 17.67 10.18 -6.44
CA ASN A 59 18.77 9.25 -6.68
C ASN A 59 18.24 7.90 -7.17
N SER A 60 18.48 7.59 -8.45
CA SER A 60 18.03 6.34 -9.08
C SER A 60 19.03 5.19 -8.92
N GLU A 61 20.29 5.46 -8.55
CA GLU A 61 21.32 4.45 -8.32
C GLU A 61 21.42 4.13 -6.83
N LEU A 62 20.62 3.15 -6.40
CA LEU A 62 20.62 2.70 -5.01
C LEU A 62 21.71 1.65 -4.75
N ASP A 63 22.40 1.77 -3.62
CA ASP A 63 23.28 0.74 -3.11
C ASP A 63 22.51 -0.45 -2.49
N THR A 64 23.22 -1.42 -1.91
CA THR A 64 22.59 -2.59 -1.28
C THR A 64 21.75 -2.23 -0.06
N GLU A 65 22.20 -1.30 0.78
CA GLU A 65 21.49 -0.91 2.00
C GLU A 65 20.22 -0.13 1.64
N GLU A 66 20.31 0.79 0.68
CA GLU A 66 19.20 1.63 0.21
C GLU A 66 18.13 0.80 -0.50
N ARG A 67 18.52 -0.19 -1.30
CA ARG A 67 17.57 -1.15 -1.92
C ARG A 67 16.83 -1.99 -0.89
N ASN A 68 17.53 -2.39 0.17
CA ASN A 68 16.90 -3.11 1.28
C ASN A 68 15.91 -2.22 2.01
N LEU A 69 16.28 -0.97 2.28
CA LEU A 69 15.42 0.03 2.91
C LEU A 69 14.14 0.28 2.09
N LEU A 70 14.26 0.38 0.75
CA LEU A 70 13.12 0.43 -0.16
C LEU A 70 12.18 -0.77 -0.01
N SER A 71 12.75 -1.97 0.06
CA SER A 71 11.97 -3.19 0.21
C SER A 71 11.24 -3.24 1.55
N VAL A 72 11.92 -2.86 2.62
CA VAL A 72 11.36 -2.82 3.98
C VAL A 72 10.19 -1.84 4.04
N ALA A 73 10.37 -0.63 3.50
CA ALA A 73 9.33 0.40 3.48
C ALA A 73 8.04 -0.10 2.84
N TYR A 74 8.10 -0.53 1.57
CA TYR A 74 6.90 -0.99 0.87
C TYR A 74 6.33 -2.27 1.47
N LYS A 75 7.17 -3.23 1.88
CA LYS A 75 6.70 -4.49 2.47
C LYS A 75 5.87 -4.25 3.73
N ASN A 76 6.32 -3.36 4.62
CA ASN A 76 5.62 -3.11 5.87
C ASN A 76 4.33 -2.30 5.67
N VAL A 77 4.23 -1.48 4.63
CA VAL A 77 2.98 -0.78 4.29
C VAL A 77 1.97 -1.71 3.60
N ILE A 78 2.41 -2.55 2.66
CA ILE A 78 1.50 -3.37 1.84
C ILE A 78 1.05 -4.66 2.54
N THR A 79 1.92 -5.29 3.35
CA THR A 79 1.65 -6.62 3.93
C THR A 79 0.41 -6.63 4.83
N PRO A 80 0.24 -5.69 5.79
CA PRO A 80 -0.94 -5.65 6.64
C PRO A 80 -2.24 -5.46 5.84
N ARG A 81 -2.21 -4.56 4.84
CA ARG A 81 -3.35 -4.28 3.96
C ARG A 81 -3.74 -5.50 3.12
N ARG A 82 -2.74 -6.18 2.54
CA ARG A 82 -2.97 -7.42 1.79
C ARG A 82 -3.52 -8.54 2.68
N ASN A 83 -3.01 -8.68 3.89
CA ASN A 83 -3.54 -9.67 4.85
C ASN A 83 -4.99 -9.36 5.23
N ALA A 84 -5.32 -8.10 5.52
CA ALA A 84 -6.68 -7.67 5.78
C ALA A 84 -7.59 -7.97 4.57
N TRP A 85 -7.16 -7.62 3.36
CA TRP A 85 -7.92 -7.88 2.14
C TRP A 85 -8.20 -9.37 1.94
N ARG A 86 -7.20 -10.25 2.14
CA ARG A 86 -7.39 -11.71 2.04
C ARG A 86 -8.43 -12.22 3.05
N VAL A 87 -8.37 -11.74 4.29
CA VAL A 87 -9.33 -12.12 5.35
C VAL A 87 -10.74 -11.66 4.98
N ILE A 88 -10.91 -10.42 4.55
CA ILE A 88 -12.22 -9.88 4.16
C ILE A 88 -12.77 -10.64 2.94
N THR A 89 -11.96 -10.91 1.92
CA THR A 89 -12.36 -11.70 0.76
C THR A 89 -12.81 -13.12 1.15
N SER A 90 -12.15 -13.75 2.14
CA SER A 90 -12.60 -15.04 2.67
C SER A 90 -13.93 -14.93 3.42
N ILE A 91 -14.14 -13.88 4.20
CA ILE A 91 -15.42 -13.61 4.87
C ILE A 91 -16.53 -13.40 3.83
N GLU A 92 -16.27 -12.60 2.80
CA GLU A 92 -17.23 -12.32 1.72
C GLU A 92 -17.70 -13.61 1.04
N SER A 93 -16.76 -14.51 0.72
CA SER A 93 -17.10 -15.81 0.12
C SER A 93 -18.05 -16.64 0.99
N ARG A 94 -17.85 -16.65 2.32
CA ARG A 94 -18.76 -17.35 3.25
C ARG A 94 -20.11 -16.68 3.39
N GLU A 95 -20.14 -15.34 3.37
CA GLU A 95 -21.38 -14.57 3.42
C GLU A 95 -22.23 -14.74 2.16
N ASN A 96 -21.58 -14.80 0.99
CA ASN A 96 -22.25 -14.99 -0.29
C ASN A 96 -22.87 -16.39 -0.43
N ALA A 97 -22.37 -17.39 0.29
CA ALA A 97 -22.94 -18.74 0.33
C ALA A 97 -24.21 -18.84 1.20
N LYS A 98 -24.55 -17.80 1.97
CA LYS A 98 -25.78 -17.75 2.77
C LYS A 98 -26.91 -17.16 1.95
N GLU A 99 -28.09 -17.77 2.00
CA GLU A 99 -29.29 -17.17 1.41
C GLU A 99 -29.67 -15.88 2.16
N ASN A 100 -29.91 -14.78 1.42
CA ASN A 100 -30.36 -13.49 1.94
C ASN A 100 -29.50 -12.87 3.07
N SER A 101 -28.15 -12.91 2.94
CA SER A 101 -27.28 -12.21 3.90
C SER A 101 -27.44 -10.68 3.79
N ALA A 102 -28.05 -10.08 4.81
CA ALA A 102 -28.14 -8.63 4.96
C ALA A 102 -26.77 -7.94 5.20
N THR A 103 -25.76 -8.71 5.63
CA THR A 103 -24.41 -8.23 5.94
C THR A 103 -23.48 -8.21 4.73
N LEU A 104 -23.80 -8.95 3.66
CA LEU A 104 -22.97 -9.05 2.45
C LEU A 104 -22.59 -7.69 1.85
N PRO A 105 -23.51 -6.70 1.68
CA PRO A 105 -23.15 -5.40 1.12
C PRO A 105 -22.07 -4.65 1.93
N PHE A 106 -22.07 -4.80 3.26
CA PHE A 106 -21.07 -4.19 4.13
C PHE A 106 -19.69 -4.82 3.92
N VAL A 107 -19.63 -6.15 3.81
CA VAL A 107 -18.37 -6.87 3.57
C VAL A 107 -17.80 -6.53 2.20
N VAL A 108 -18.64 -6.47 1.17
CA VAL A 108 -18.25 -6.05 -0.20
C VAL A 108 -17.66 -4.64 -0.17
N ASN A 109 -18.30 -3.70 0.53
CA ASN A 109 -17.82 -2.32 0.62
C ASN A 109 -16.48 -2.22 1.35
N MET A 110 -16.28 -2.99 2.42
CA MET A 110 -15.00 -3.06 3.13
C MET A 110 -13.88 -3.65 2.26
N ARG A 111 -14.17 -4.72 1.48
CA ARG A 111 -13.20 -5.26 0.53
C ARG A 111 -12.76 -4.19 -0.47
N ARG A 112 -13.72 -3.50 -1.10
CA ARG A 112 -13.45 -2.47 -2.11
C ARG A 112 -12.61 -1.31 -1.57
N GLN A 113 -12.80 -0.93 -0.31
CA GLN A 113 -11.95 0.08 0.34
C GLN A 113 -10.49 -0.40 0.43
N LEU A 114 -10.25 -1.63 0.88
CA LEU A 114 -8.91 -2.20 0.95
C LEU A 114 -8.24 -2.32 -0.44
N GLU A 115 -9.03 -2.60 -1.48
CA GLU A 115 -8.53 -2.62 -2.86
C GLU A 115 -8.14 -1.22 -3.34
N ALA A 116 -8.96 -0.22 -3.04
CA ALA A 116 -8.65 1.18 -3.33
C ALA A 116 -7.42 1.70 -2.58
N GLU A 117 -7.07 1.10 -1.42
CA GLU A 117 -5.82 1.39 -0.71
C GLU A 117 -4.62 0.63 -1.31
N LEU A 118 -4.81 -0.62 -1.75
CA LEU A 118 -3.74 -1.47 -2.25
C LEU A 118 -3.30 -1.12 -3.67
N SER A 119 -4.23 -0.82 -4.58
CA SER A 119 -3.89 -0.54 -5.99
C SER A 119 -2.90 0.61 -6.15
N PRO A 120 -3.09 1.78 -5.50
CA PRO A 120 -2.14 2.89 -5.60
C PRO A 120 -0.74 2.56 -5.06
N LEU A 121 -0.64 1.70 -4.03
CA LEU A 121 0.66 1.26 -3.50
C LEU A 121 1.41 0.39 -4.51
N CYS A 122 0.69 -0.49 -5.20
CA CYS A 122 1.26 -1.30 -6.28
C CYS A 122 1.68 -0.43 -7.46
N ASP A 123 0.80 0.44 -7.93
CA ASP A 123 1.06 1.33 -9.08
C ASP A 123 2.25 2.24 -8.82
N ASP A 124 2.35 2.80 -7.61
CA ASP A 124 3.45 3.67 -7.24
C ASP A 124 4.80 2.94 -7.26
N LEU A 125 4.91 1.74 -6.69
CA LEU A 125 6.16 0.99 -6.76
C LEU A 125 6.50 0.57 -8.19
N LEU A 126 5.52 0.08 -8.95
CA LEU A 126 5.72 -0.30 -10.35
C LEU A 126 6.22 0.90 -11.17
N SER A 127 5.65 2.09 -10.93
CA SER A 127 6.10 3.34 -11.54
C SER A 127 7.53 3.70 -11.15
N LEU A 128 7.92 3.58 -9.87
CA LEU A 128 9.29 3.83 -9.44
C LEU A 128 10.29 2.86 -10.10
N LEU A 129 9.92 1.58 -10.16
CA LEU A 129 10.75 0.55 -10.77
C LEU A 129 10.97 0.83 -12.26
N ASP A 130 9.91 1.13 -13.00
CA ASP A 130 10.00 1.32 -14.45
C ASP A 130 10.61 2.66 -14.85
N THR A 131 10.40 3.71 -14.06
CA THR A 131 10.84 5.06 -14.41
C THR A 131 12.26 5.36 -13.94
N TYR A 132 12.66 4.85 -12.76
CA TYR A 132 13.91 5.24 -12.11
C TYR A 132 14.86 4.05 -11.94
N LEU A 133 14.42 2.98 -11.27
CA LEU A 133 15.33 1.98 -10.72
C LEU A 133 15.84 0.94 -11.74
N ILE A 134 14.95 0.38 -12.57
CA ILE A 134 15.32 -0.61 -13.59
C ILE A 134 16.19 0.04 -14.68
N PRO A 135 15.89 1.25 -15.19
CA PRO A 135 16.76 1.92 -16.16
C PRO A 135 18.15 2.25 -15.60
N ALA A 136 18.25 2.64 -14.33
CA ALA A 136 19.51 3.00 -13.67
C ALA A 136 20.34 1.79 -13.19
N ALA A 137 19.78 0.57 -13.21
CA ALA A 137 20.47 -0.62 -12.73
C ALA A 137 21.63 -1.04 -13.66
N GLN A 138 22.85 -0.59 -13.34
CA GLN A 138 24.09 -0.94 -14.06
C GLN A 138 24.52 -2.41 -13.82
N GLY A 139 24.16 -3.01 -12.68
CA GLY A 139 24.59 -4.34 -12.26
C GLY A 139 23.52 -5.44 -12.38
N GLY A 140 23.94 -6.67 -12.69
CA GLY A 140 23.04 -7.82 -12.83
C GLY A 140 22.24 -8.11 -11.55
N GLU A 141 22.86 -7.99 -10.38
CA GLU A 141 22.20 -8.21 -9.08
C GLU A 141 21.08 -7.19 -8.83
N ALA A 142 21.33 -5.90 -9.07
CA ALA A 142 20.33 -4.84 -8.92
C ALA A 142 19.16 -5.04 -9.87
N LYS A 143 19.45 -5.37 -11.12
CA LYS A 143 18.42 -5.59 -12.13
C LYS A 143 17.53 -6.78 -11.77
N VAL A 144 18.12 -7.90 -11.33
CA VAL A 144 17.37 -9.08 -10.87
C VAL A 144 16.51 -8.74 -9.65
N PHE A 145 17.05 -7.99 -8.69
CA PHE A 145 16.33 -7.56 -7.50
C PHE A 145 15.06 -6.75 -7.86
N TYR A 146 15.20 -5.75 -8.73
CA TYR A 146 14.07 -4.92 -9.16
C TYR A 146 13.07 -5.68 -10.02
N LEU A 147 13.52 -6.56 -10.92
CA LEU A 147 12.61 -7.38 -11.74
C LEU A 147 11.83 -8.38 -10.90
N LYS A 148 12.47 -8.98 -9.88
CA LYS A 148 11.78 -9.84 -8.90
C LYS A 148 10.71 -9.04 -8.17
N MET A 149 11.06 -7.87 -7.66
CA MET A 149 10.12 -6.98 -6.98
C MET A 149 8.97 -6.58 -7.90
N LYS A 150 9.23 -6.22 -9.15
CA LYS A 150 8.20 -5.93 -10.16
C LYS A 150 7.22 -7.09 -10.33
N GLY A 151 7.74 -8.32 -10.45
CA GLY A 151 6.93 -9.53 -10.55
C GLY A 151 6.04 -9.76 -9.32
N ASP A 152 6.57 -9.56 -8.11
CA ASP A 152 5.80 -9.68 -6.87
C ASP A 152 4.62 -8.71 -6.82
N TYR A 153 4.80 -7.48 -7.29
CA TYR A 153 3.76 -6.45 -7.25
C TYR A 153 2.74 -6.58 -8.39
N HIS A 154 3.15 -7.03 -9.58
CA HIS A 154 2.17 -7.47 -10.58
C HIS A 154 1.33 -8.64 -10.09
N ARG A 155 1.92 -9.60 -9.36
CA ARG A 155 1.16 -10.69 -8.73
C ARG A 155 0.14 -10.14 -7.72
N TYR A 156 0.51 -9.17 -6.88
CA TYR A 156 -0.45 -8.54 -5.95
C TYR A 156 -1.58 -7.82 -6.70
N TYR A 157 -1.26 -7.10 -7.78
CA TYR A 157 -2.27 -6.43 -8.60
C TYR A 157 -3.25 -7.44 -9.23
N ALA A 158 -2.74 -8.54 -9.77
CA ALA A 158 -3.55 -9.60 -10.36
C ALA A 158 -4.46 -10.30 -9.32
N GLU A 159 -3.99 -10.49 -8.08
CA GLU A 159 -4.81 -11.03 -6.99
C GLU A 159 -6.04 -10.14 -6.73
N ILE A 160 -5.86 -8.82 -6.74
CA ILE A 160 -6.91 -7.82 -6.49
C ILE A 160 -7.90 -7.76 -7.65
N ASP A 161 -7.38 -7.64 -8.89
CA ASP A 161 -8.21 -7.47 -10.10
C ASP A 161 -9.05 -8.73 -10.42
N SER A 162 -8.49 -9.91 -10.16
CA SER A 162 -9.23 -11.19 -10.34
C SER A 162 -10.43 -11.33 -9.39
N GLY A 163 -10.47 -10.54 -8.30
CA GLY A 163 -11.55 -10.54 -7.32
C GLY A 163 -12.90 -10.14 -7.94
N ASP A 164 -12.92 -9.26 -8.93
CA ASP A 164 -14.14 -8.85 -9.63
C ASP A 164 -14.40 -9.69 -10.90
N GLY A 165 -13.36 -10.13 -11.61
CA GLY A 165 -13.47 -10.91 -12.85
C GLY A 165 -13.94 -12.37 -12.69
N GLN A 166 -13.58 -13.04 -11.58
CA GLN A 166 -14.06 -14.41 -11.31
C GLN A 166 -15.51 -14.48 -10.83
N ARG A 167 -16.15 -13.35 -10.51
CA ARG A 167 -17.49 -13.31 -9.89
C ARG A 167 -18.62 -12.91 -10.84
N GLN A 168 -18.32 -12.70 -12.13
CA GLN A 168 -19.30 -12.43 -13.19
C GLN A 168 -19.65 -13.65 -14.05
N GLN A 169 -19.38 -14.88 -13.59
CA GLN A 169 -19.92 -16.06 -14.27
C GLN A 169 -21.33 -16.36 -13.71
N PRO A 170 -22.36 -16.44 -14.59
CA PRO A 170 -23.76 -16.64 -14.20
C PRO A 170 -24.04 -18.01 -13.57
#